data_AF-A0A3A5AJW1-F1
#
_entry.id   AF-A0A3A5AJW1-F1
#
_cell.length_a   1.000
_cell.length_b   1.000
_cell.length_c   1.000
_cell.angle_alpha   90.00
_cell.angle_beta   90.00
_cell.angle_gamma   90.00
#
_symmetry.space_group_name_H-M   'P 1'
#
loop_
_entity.id
_entity.type
_entity.pdbx_description
1 polymer ?
#
loop_
_entity_poly.entity_id
_entity_poly.type
_entity_poly.pdbx_seq_one_letter_code
_entity_poly.pdbx_strand_id
1 'polypeptide(L)'
;MLLHYWEKRLLTPDSWRPEAAAMGITAKTAIEVIERTIAQEGEAVVSSYLFRTPSGDAGAIVVCHNLGRGAISFGENTRWGNWDEAFEILTLDGSGEKINFEGKPVYEGDEGSCSLGNF
;
A
#
# COMPACT_ATOMS: atom_id res chain seq x y z
N MET A 1 12.97 4.64 1.37
CA MET A 1 12.78 5.58 2.51
C MET A 1 11.38 6.13 2.42
N LEU A 2 10.58 5.92 3.46
CA LEU A 2 9.22 6.48 3.53
C LEU A 2 9.29 8.02 3.54
N LEU A 3 8.46 8.65 2.72
CA LEU A 3 8.35 10.10 2.56
C LEU A 3 7.12 10.62 3.30
N HIS A 4 5.96 10.05 2.97
CA HIS A 4 4.66 10.39 3.54
C HIS A 4 3.80 9.14 3.60
N TYR A 5 2.90 9.10 4.58
CA TYR A 5 1.93 8.03 4.67
C TYR A 5 0.57 8.56 5.14
N TRP A 6 -0.47 7.89 4.68
CA TRP A 6 -1.83 8.02 5.16
C TRP A 6 -2.33 6.63 5.49
N GLU A 7 -2.79 6.44 6.71
CA GLU A 7 -3.28 5.14 7.16
C GLU A 7 -4.81 5.15 7.25
N LYS A 8 -5.45 4.09 6.75
CA LYS A 8 -6.88 3.76 6.96
C LYS A 8 -7.82 4.96 6.75
N ARG A 9 -7.61 5.70 5.67
CA ARG A 9 -8.52 6.80 5.27
C ARG A 9 -9.80 6.23 4.70
N LEU A 10 -10.92 6.65 5.26
CA LEU A 10 -12.24 6.31 4.75
C LEU A 10 -12.58 7.21 3.57
N LEU A 11 -12.72 6.63 2.40
CA LEU A 11 -13.10 7.30 1.16
C LEU A 11 -14.57 7.01 0.87
N THR A 12 -15.36 8.07 0.62
CA THR A 12 -16.80 7.99 0.37
C THR A 12 -17.15 8.43 -1.07
N PRO A 13 -18.35 8.11 -1.60
CA PRO A 13 -18.72 8.45 -2.97
C PRO A 13 -18.59 9.93 -3.30
N ASP A 14 -18.80 10.80 -2.32
CA ASP A 14 -18.81 12.26 -2.50
C ASP A 14 -17.42 12.89 -2.47
N SER A 15 -16.43 12.24 -1.83
CA SER A 15 -15.13 12.86 -1.51
C SER A 15 -13.91 12.06 -1.96
N TRP A 16 -14.09 10.84 -2.49
CA TRP A 16 -12.95 9.94 -2.67
C TRP A 16 -11.90 10.42 -3.68
N ARG A 17 -12.30 11.09 -4.77
CA ARG A 17 -11.36 11.55 -5.81
C ARG A 17 -10.36 12.60 -5.29
N PRO A 18 -10.78 13.73 -4.69
CA PRO A 18 -9.84 14.70 -4.13
C PRO A 18 -9.02 14.12 -2.98
N GLU A 19 -9.59 13.24 -2.15
CA GLU A 19 -8.86 12.61 -1.04
C GLU A 19 -7.78 11.63 -1.52
N ALA A 20 -8.10 10.76 -2.48
CA ALA A 20 -7.13 9.84 -3.07
C ALA A 20 -5.96 10.60 -3.73
N ALA A 21 -6.25 11.70 -4.43
CA ALA A 21 -5.22 12.57 -5.01
C ALA A 21 -4.34 13.22 -3.93
N ALA A 22 -4.93 13.69 -2.82
CA ALA A 22 -4.19 14.25 -1.69
C ALA A 22 -3.29 13.23 -0.99
N MET A 23 -3.67 11.94 -1.02
CA MET A 23 -2.86 10.82 -0.55
C MET A 23 -1.76 10.38 -1.54
N GLY A 24 -1.63 11.06 -2.67
CA GLY A 24 -0.66 10.74 -3.72
C GLY A 24 -1.00 9.51 -4.57
N ILE A 25 -2.26 9.06 -4.54
CA ILE A 25 -2.74 7.92 -5.33
C ILE A 25 -3.02 8.39 -6.75
N THR A 26 -2.07 8.15 -7.66
CA THR A 26 -2.16 8.56 -9.07
C THR A 26 -2.22 7.38 -10.04
N ALA A 27 -1.92 6.17 -9.58
CA ALA A 27 -1.94 4.97 -10.40
C ALA A 27 -3.39 4.64 -10.84
N LYS A 28 -3.63 4.60 -12.16
CA LYS A 28 -4.94 4.37 -12.76
C LYS A 28 -5.61 3.09 -12.23
N THR A 29 -4.85 2.02 -12.11
CA THR A 29 -5.34 0.72 -11.61
C THR A 29 -5.76 0.77 -10.14
N ALA A 30 -5.03 1.52 -9.30
CA ALA A 30 -5.42 1.73 -7.90
C ALA A 30 -6.71 2.56 -7.81
N ILE A 31 -6.83 3.61 -8.63
CA ILE A 31 -8.04 4.44 -8.73
C ILE A 31 -9.25 3.61 -9.15
N GLU A 32 -9.12 2.75 -10.17
CA GLU A 32 -10.20 1.87 -10.64
C GLU A 32 -10.65 0.88 -9.56
N VAL A 33 -9.73 0.37 -8.73
CA VAL A 33 -10.07 -0.51 -7.61
C VAL A 33 -10.82 0.25 -6.53
N ILE A 34 -10.34 1.43 -6.13
CA ILE A 34 -11.02 2.28 -5.13
C ILE A 34 -12.43 2.63 -5.59
N GLU A 35 -12.57 3.08 -6.84
CA GLU A 35 -13.87 3.43 -7.43
C GLU A 35 -14.83 2.24 -7.40
N ARG A 36 -14.36 1.05 -7.78
CA ARG A 36 -15.17 -0.17 -7.73
C ARG A 36 -15.57 -0.56 -6.32
N THR A 37 -14.64 -0.51 -5.35
CA THR A 37 -14.93 -0.84 -3.95
C THR A 37 -15.99 0.10 -3.39
N ILE A 38 -15.85 1.41 -3.60
CA ILE A 38 -16.85 2.40 -3.18
C ILE A 38 -18.20 2.14 -3.84
N ALA A 39 -18.23 1.81 -5.13
CA ALA A 39 -19.48 1.50 -5.83
C ALA A 39 -20.17 0.22 -5.30
N GLN A 40 -19.42 -0.73 -4.74
CA GLN A 40 -19.94 -2.00 -4.23
C GLN A 40 -20.31 -1.96 -2.74
N GLU A 41 -19.49 -1.30 -1.93
CA GLU A 41 -19.60 -1.31 -0.47
C GLU A 41 -20.09 0.03 0.10
N GLY A 42 -20.16 1.09 -0.71
CA GLY A 42 -20.52 2.44 -0.30
C GLY A 42 -19.34 3.24 0.25
N GLU A 43 -18.19 2.61 0.49
CA GLU A 43 -16.98 3.24 1.01
C GLU A 43 -15.74 2.40 0.69
N ALA A 44 -14.55 2.99 0.83
CA ALA A 44 -13.29 2.27 0.76
C ALA A 44 -12.33 2.81 1.82
N VAL A 45 -11.80 1.92 2.66
CA VAL A 45 -10.73 2.21 3.62
C VAL A 45 -9.40 1.99 2.91
N VAL A 46 -8.62 3.05 2.76
CA VAL A 46 -7.40 3.07 1.96
C VAL A 46 -6.21 3.58 2.77
N SER A 47 -5.06 2.89 2.67
CA SER A 47 -3.76 3.44 3.06
C SER A 47 -2.92 3.76 1.83
N SER A 48 -2.08 4.78 1.94
CA SER A 48 -1.07 5.12 0.93
C SER A 48 0.26 5.37 1.62
N TYR A 49 1.30 4.71 1.15
CA TYR A 49 2.67 4.83 1.65
C TYR A 49 3.56 5.29 0.51
N LEU A 50 3.93 6.55 0.51
CA LEU A 50 4.82 7.14 -0.49
C LEU A 50 6.26 7.00 -0.02
N PHE A 51 7.11 6.42 -0.84
CA PHE A 51 8.53 6.22 -0.53
C PHE A 51 9.41 6.58 -1.71
N ARG A 52 10.71 6.71 -1.44
CA ARG A 52 11.76 6.80 -2.45
C ARG A 52 12.58 5.51 -2.44
N THR A 53 12.78 4.92 -3.62
CA THR A 53 13.67 3.76 -3.78
C THR A 53 15.14 4.17 -3.55
N PRO A 54 16.05 3.21 -3.32
CA PRO A 54 17.49 3.51 -3.25
C PRO A 54 18.05 4.19 -4.51
N SER A 55 17.49 3.92 -5.69
CA SER A 55 17.84 4.57 -6.96
C SER A 55 17.36 6.03 -7.07
N GLY A 56 16.48 6.46 -6.16
CA GLY A 56 15.93 7.82 -6.14
C GLY A 56 14.55 7.95 -6.77
N ASP A 57 14.01 6.87 -7.34
CA ASP A 57 12.69 6.85 -7.96
C ASP A 57 11.57 6.95 -6.93
N ALA A 58 10.49 7.65 -7.29
CA ALA A 58 9.29 7.69 -6.46
C ALA A 58 8.54 6.37 -6.58
N GLY A 59 8.12 5.84 -5.43
CA GLY A 59 7.26 4.68 -5.34
C GLY A 59 6.13 4.88 -4.34
N ALA A 60 5.08 4.09 -4.49
CA ALA A 60 3.92 4.13 -3.63
C ALA A 60 3.39 2.72 -3.38
N ILE A 61 3.00 2.41 -2.15
CA ILE A 61 2.12 1.28 -1.85
C ILE A 61 0.74 1.85 -1.52
N VAL A 62 -0.29 1.36 -2.20
CA VAL A 62 -1.68 1.72 -1.96
C VAL A 62 -2.40 0.46 -1.52
N VAL A 63 -3.01 0.48 -0.35
CA VAL A 63 -3.71 -0.66 0.25
C VAL A 63 -5.20 -0.34 0.33
N CYS A 64 -6.04 -1.24 -0.18
CA CYS A 64 -7.49 -1.21 0.04
C CYS A 64 -7.83 -2.28 1.08
N HIS A 65 -8.13 -1.82 2.30
CA HIS A 65 -8.33 -2.65 3.49
C HIS A 65 -9.57 -3.53 3.37
N ASN A 66 -10.64 -3.02 2.74
CA ASN A 66 -11.87 -3.78 2.47
C ASN A 66 -11.60 -5.08 1.72
N LEU A 67 -10.60 -5.06 0.84
CA LEU A 67 -10.24 -6.20 0.00
C LEU A 67 -9.09 -7.03 0.59
N GLY A 68 -8.37 -6.53 1.61
CA GLY A 68 -7.10 -7.11 2.04
C GLY A 68 -6.01 -7.09 0.95
N ARG A 69 -6.11 -6.14 0.02
CA ARG A 69 -5.29 -6.11 -1.20
C ARG A 69 -4.50 -4.82 -1.28
N GLY A 70 -3.26 -4.91 -1.75
CA GLY A 70 -2.42 -3.75 -2.01
C GLY A 70 -1.82 -3.77 -3.41
N ALA A 71 -1.45 -2.58 -3.87
CA ALA A 71 -0.70 -2.36 -5.09
C ALA A 71 0.57 -1.59 -4.74
N ILE A 72 1.71 -2.03 -5.29
CA ILE A 72 2.94 -1.26 -5.28
C ILE A 72 3.19 -0.70 -6.67
N SER A 73 3.55 0.58 -6.75
CA SER A 73 3.95 1.24 -7.99
C SER A 73 5.38 1.74 -7.88
N PHE A 74 6.19 1.42 -8.89
CA PHE A 74 7.50 2.03 -9.14
C PHE A 74 7.42 2.74 -10.50
N GLY A 75 7.26 4.07 -10.49
CA GLY A 75 6.89 4.79 -11.72
C GLY A 75 5.59 4.25 -12.33
N GLU A 76 5.63 3.84 -13.60
CA GLU A 76 4.47 3.30 -14.34
C GLU A 76 4.18 1.81 -14.07
N ASN A 77 5.11 1.09 -13.45
CA ASN A 77 4.96 -0.33 -13.19
C ASN A 77 4.19 -0.56 -11.89
N THR A 78 2.93 -0.95 -11.99
CA THR A 78 2.10 -1.34 -10.84
C THR A 78 1.99 -2.86 -10.72
N ARG A 79 2.30 -3.40 -9.54
CA ARG A 79 2.15 -4.83 -9.20
C ARG A 79 1.20 -4.97 -8.02
N TRP A 80 0.36 -5.99 -8.06
CA TRP A 80 -0.64 -6.26 -7.01
C TRP A 80 -0.19 -7.39 -6.10
N GLY A 81 -0.74 -7.42 -4.89
CA GLY A 81 -0.47 -8.46 -3.92
C GLY A 81 -1.51 -8.53 -2.80
N ASN A 82 -1.35 -9.56 -1.97
CA ASN A 82 -2.08 -9.71 -0.72
C ASN A 82 -1.43 -8.86 0.37
N TRP A 83 -2.21 -8.04 1.06
CA TRP A 83 -1.71 -7.23 2.17
C TRP A 83 -1.96 -7.93 3.49
N ASP A 84 -0.90 -8.09 4.28
CA ASP A 84 -0.97 -8.58 5.65
C ASP A 84 -0.92 -7.40 6.62
N GLU A 85 -2.07 -7.09 7.22
CA GLU A 85 -2.22 -5.99 8.19
C GLU A 85 -1.38 -6.19 9.46
N ALA A 86 -1.17 -7.43 9.89
CA ALA A 86 -0.49 -7.70 11.15
C ALA A 86 1.02 -7.41 11.06
N PHE A 87 1.58 -7.58 9.87
CA PHE A 87 3.00 -7.39 9.61
C PHE A 87 3.31 -6.20 8.70
N GLU A 88 2.29 -5.54 8.15
CA GLU A 88 2.40 -4.47 7.15
C GLU A 88 3.25 -4.89 5.93
N ILE A 89 2.97 -6.11 5.45
CA ILE A 89 3.69 -6.75 4.34
C ILE A 89 2.74 -6.94 3.16
N LEU A 90 3.17 -6.47 1.99
CA LEU A 90 2.56 -6.77 0.70
C LEU A 90 3.24 -7.99 0.07
N THR A 91 2.52 -9.08 -0.12
CA THR A 91 3.01 -10.26 -0.85
C THR A 91 2.51 -10.22 -2.28
N LEU A 92 3.41 -10.00 -3.24
CA LEU A 92 3.07 -9.81 -4.65
C LEU A 92 2.54 -11.07 -5.32
N ASP A 93 1.48 -10.89 -6.11
CA ASP A 93 0.88 -11.94 -6.91
C ASP A 93 1.90 -12.48 -7.93
N GLY A 94 1.88 -13.80 -8.12
CA GLY A 94 2.74 -14.50 -9.09
C GLY A 94 4.16 -14.74 -8.61
N SER A 95 4.87 -13.72 -8.10
CA SER A 95 6.26 -13.88 -7.63
C SER A 95 6.38 -14.32 -6.17
N GLY A 96 5.36 -14.08 -5.35
CA GLY A 96 5.40 -14.33 -3.90
C GLY A 96 6.38 -13.41 -3.15
N GLU A 97 6.85 -12.36 -3.81
CA GLU A 97 7.81 -11.40 -3.23
C GLU A 97 7.12 -10.59 -2.13
N LYS A 98 7.72 -10.57 -0.93
CA LYS A 98 7.23 -9.83 0.22
C LYS A 98 7.86 -8.44 0.22
N ILE A 99 7.07 -7.40 0.37
CA ILE A 99 7.52 -6.00 0.39
C ILE A 99 6.91 -5.31 1.61
N ASN A 100 7.74 -4.62 2.39
CA ASN A 100 7.25 -3.83 3.53
C ASN A 100 6.71 -2.46 3.07
N PHE A 101 6.06 -1.72 3.97
CA PHE A 101 5.52 -0.38 3.69
C PHE A 101 6.56 0.66 3.22
N GLU A 102 7.87 0.41 3.40
CA GLU A 102 8.94 1.26 2.89
C GLU A 102 9.33 0.97 1.43
N GLY A 103 8.69 -0.01 0.80
CA GLY A 103 9.02 -0.47 -0.54
C GLY A 103 10.29 -1.33 -0.62
N LYS A 104 10.70 -1.96 0.50
CA LYS A 104 11.86 -2.85 0.54
C LYS A 104 11.43 -4.32 0.52
N PRO A 105 12.14 -5.19 -0.23
CA PRO A 105 11.91 -6.61 -0.19
C PRO A 105 12.22 -7.17 1.21
N VAL A 106 11.37 -8.06 1.69
CA VAL A 106 11.49 -8.79 2.95
C VAL A 106 11.95 -10.20 2.61
N TYR A 107 13.16 -10.57 3.04
CA TYR A 107 13.69 -11.91 2.86
C TYR A 107 13.40 -12.74 4.12
N GLU A 108 12.94 -13.98 3.96
CA GLU A 108 12.84 -14.91 5.08
C GLU A 108 14.25 -15.16 5.64
N GLY A 109 14.50 -14.61 6.83
CA GLY A 109 15.83 -14.51 7.45
C GLY A 109 16.10 -13.15 8.12
N ASP A 110 15.36 -12.10 7.78
CA ASP A 110 15.24 -10.89 8.61
C ASP A 110 14.30 -11.18 9.78
N GLU A 111 14.71 -12.13 10.63
CA GLU A 111 14.17 -12.22 11.97
C GLU A 111 14.44 -10.88 12.64
N GLY A 112 13.35 -10.23 13.07
CA GLY A 112 13.40 -9.05 13.91
C GLY A 112 14.26 -9.28 15.15
N SER A 113 15.49 -8.80 15.11
CA SER A 113 16.09 -8.14 16.26
C SER A 113 15.71 -6.67 16.12
N CYS A 114 14.64 -6.18 16.71
CA CYS A 114 14.54 -6.08 18.16
C CYS A 114 13.16 -6.52 18.68
N SER A 115 13.11 -7.71 19.26
CA SER A 115 12.18 -7.97 20.36
C SER A 115 12.49 -6.98 21.49
N LEU A 116 11.59 -6.03 21.74
CA LEU A 116 11.46 -5.43 23.06
C LEU A 116 11.01 -6.54 24.01
N GLY A 117 11.93 -7.03 24.85
CA GLY A 117 11.66 -8.08 25.82
C GLY A 117 12.69 -8.12 26.94
N ASN A 118 12.33 -7.49 28.06
CA ASN A 118 12.95 -7.49 29.39
C ASN A 118 13.93 -8.62 29.73
N PHE A 119 15.12 -8.24 30.21
CA PHE A 119 15.73 -8.76 31.44
C PHE A 119 16.50 -7.65 32.16
#